data_AF-A0A069DCV3-F1
#
_entry.id   AF-A0A069DCV3-F1
#
_cell.length_a   1.000
_cell.length_b   1.000
_cell.length_c   1.000
_cell.angle_alpha   90.00
_cell.angle_beta   90.00
_cell.angle_gamma   90.00
#
_symmetry.space_group_name_H-M   'P 1'
#
loop_
_entity.id
_entity.type
_entity.pdbx_description
1 polymer ?
#
loop_
_entity_poly.entity_id
_entity_poly.type
_entity_poly.pdbx_seq_one_letter_code
_entity_poly.pdbx_strand_id
1 'polypeptide(L)'
;MAQAHGCNSCKLTYIAKLVHTLNNIRLMKYLIGMFLILSSCTMSKELNTVKYSPKAHLKYLLDVPKGYEIKGYEVTVEKERRYVYKDSSFVYITNFRKTHNYENIKSLGDSVLQLRFQNEELTKQVNELLEKKQVAVLPDTFELSGVNSKLLFWKDVKIGRVSIGYDNVPKEKKELFDKSLKTLKMK
;
A
#
# COMPACT_ATOMS: atom_id res chain seq x y z
N MET A 1 -47.09 -62.98 47.81
CA MET A 1 -47.03 -62.20 46.55
C MET A 1 -45.93 -61.17 46.70
N ALA A 2 -44.96 -61.19 45.79
CA ALA A 2 -43.69 -60.48 45.89
C ALA A 2 -43.85 -58.95 45.77
N GLN A 3 -43.22 -58.21 46.70
CA GLN A 3 -43.05 -56.76 46.59
C GLN A 3 -41.76 -56.45 45.80
N ALA A 4 -41.93 -55.73 44.70
CA ALA A 4 -40.85 -55.24 43.87
C ALA A 4 -40.09 -54.11 44.58
N HIS A 5 -38.86 -54.38 45.02
CA HIS A 5 -37.92 -53.34 45.44
C HIS A 5 -37.39 -52.60 44.20
N GLY A 6 -37.97 -51.43 43.92
CA GLY A 6 -37.47 -50.51 42.90
C GLY A 6 -36.13 -49.91 43.31
N CYS A 7 -35.08 -50.20 42.54
CA CYS A 7 -33.73 -49.68 42.75
C CYS A 7 -33.68 -48.16 42.51
N ASN A 8 -33.72 -47.38 43.59
CA ASN A 8 -33.57 -45.91 43.56
C ASN A 8 -32.19 -45.45 43.08
N SER A 9 -31.17 -46.31 43.14
CA SER A 9 -29.80 -46.00 42.73
C SER A 9 -29.69 -45.76 41.21
N CYS A 10 -30.40 -46.55 40.38
CA CYS A 10 -30.37 -46.42 38.92
C CYS A 10 -31.00 -45.11 38.40
N LYS A 11 -32.02 -44.57 39.08
CA LYS A 11 -32.67 -43.30 38.68
C LYS A 11 -31.74 -42.09 38.91
N LEU A 12 -31.01 -42.08 40.03
CA LEU A 12 -30.06 -41.02 40.36
C LEU A 12 -28.87 -40.97 39.39
N THR A 13 -28.33 -42.11 38.97
CA THR A 13 -27.21 -42.16 38.01
C THR A 13 -27.63 -41.70 36.61
N TYR A 14 -28.86 -42.02 36.19
CA TYR A 14 -29.38 -41.62 34.88
C TYR A 14 -29.58 -40.11 34.79
N ILE A 15 -30.15 -39.49 35.84
CA ILE A 15 -30.35 -38.03 35.91
C ILE A 15 -29.00 -37.29 35.91
N ALA A 16 -28.00 -37.78 36.66
CA ALA A 16 -26.67 -37.16 36.70
C ALA A 16 -25.97 -37.19 35.32
N LYS A 17 -26.04 -38.32 34.60
CA LYS A 17 -25.52 -38.42 33.22
C LYS A 17 -26.27 -37.50 32.25
N LEU A 18 -27.59 -37.37 32.39
CA LEU A 18 -28.39 -36.49 31.55
C LEU A 18 -28.02 -35.01 31.76
N VAL A 19 -27.88 -34.58 33.02
CA VAL A 19 -27.49 -33.21 33.39
C VAL A 19 -26.08 -32.88 32.89
N HIS A 20 -25.13 -33.80 33.04
CA HIS A 20 -23.77 -33.63 32.53
C HIS A 20 -23.73 -33.51 31.00
N THR A 21 -24.51 -34.34 30.29
CA THR A 21 -24.60 -34.31 28.83
C THR A 21 -25.26 -33.03 28.32
N LEU A 22 -26.34 -32.57 28.98
CA LEU A 22 -27.01 -31.31 28.68
C LEU A 22 -26.12 -30.08 28.93
N ASN A 23 -25.31 -30.10 29.99
CA ASN A 23 -24.33 -29.05 30.29
C ASN A 23 -23.20 -29.00 29.25
N ASN A 24 -22.69 -30.16 28.79
CA ASN A 24 -21.70 -30.22 27.72
C ASN A 24 -22.25 -29.69 26.39
N ILE A 25 -23.51 -30.01 26.04
CA ILE A 25 -24.16 -29.48 24.84
C ILE A 25 -24.34 -27.96 24.93
N ARG A 26 -24.66 -27.42 26.12
CA ARG A 26 -24.70 -25.97 26.35
C ARG A 26 -23.32 -25.34 26.19
N LEU A 27 -22.28 -25.92 26.80
CA LEU A 27 -20.90 -25.42 26.73
C LEU A 27 -20.35 -25.43 25.29
N MET A 28 -20.64 -26.50 24.51
CA MET A 28 -20.27 -26.57 23.09
C MET A 28 -20.98 -25.49 22.26
N LYS A 29 -22.25 -25.20 22.54
CA LYS A 29 -22.99 -24.13 21.86
C LYS A 29 -22.39 -22.75 22.16
N TYR A 30 -21.94 -22.51 23.39
CA TYR A 30 -21.24 -21.26 23.75
C TYR A 30 -19.87 -21.15 23.05
N LEU A 31 -19.11 -22.24 22.97
CA LEU A 31 -17.81 -22.27 22.28
C LEU A 31 -17.95 -22.04 20.76
N ILE A 32 -18.94 -22.67 20.12
CA ILE A 32 -19.24 -22.48 18.69
C ILE A 32 -19.73 -21.05 18.44
N GLY A 33 -20.59 -20.51 19.31
CA GLY A 33 -21.05 -19.12 19.23
C GLY A 33 -19.91 -18.10 19.38
N MET A 34 -18.98 -18.34 20.30
CA MET A 34 -17.80 -17.48 20.52
C MET A 34 -16.82 -17.53 19.34
N PHE A 35 -16.68 -18.68 18.68
CA PHE A 35 -15.84 -18.82 17.47
C PHE A 35 -16.43 -18.07 16.26
N LEU A 36 -17.76 -18.03 16.12
CA LEU A 36 -18.45 -17.33 15.02
C LEU A 36 -18.38 -15.79 15.11
N ILE A 37 -18.20 -15.24 16.32
CA ILE A 37 -18.08 -13.77 16.52
C ILE A 37 -16.66 -13.28 16.15
N LEU A 38 -15.65 -14.15 16.21
CA LEU A 38 -14.26 -13.82 15.89
C LEU A 38 -13.93 -13.90 14.39
N SER A 39 -14.80 -14.51 13.57
CA SER A 39 -14.59 -14.66 12.12
C SER A 39 -15.05 -13.47 11.26
N SER A 40 -15.59 -12.40 11.86
CA SER A 40 -15.93 -11.18 11.13
C SER A 40 -14.71 -10.29 10.93
N CYS A 41 -13.70 -10.81 10.23
CA CYS A 41 -12.71 -9.96 9.58
C CYS A 41 -13.41 -9.26 8.40
N THR A 42 -14.01 -8.10 8.64
CA THR A 42 -14.34 -7.18 7.56
C THR A 42 -13.02 -6.77 6.91
N MET A 43 -12.74 -7.35 5.73
CA MET A 43 -11.55 -7.05 4.93
C MET A 43 -11.65 -5.59 4.48
N SER A 44 -11.21 -4.66 5.34
CA SER A 44 -11.21 -3.24 5.04
C SER A 44 -10.28 -3.04 3.85
N LYS A 45 -10.71 -2.27 2.84
CA LYS A 45 -9.86 -1.97 1.67
C LYS A 45 -8.48 -1.51 2.13
N GLU A 46 -7.41 -2.14 1.67
CA GLU A 46 -6.03 -1.86 2.13
C GLU A 46 -5.53 -0.48 1.68
N LEU A 47 -6.14 0.07 0.63
CA LEU A 47 -5.80 1.37 0.06
C LEU A 47 -6.91 2.42 0.31
N ASN A 48 -6.49 3.68 0.43
CA ASN A 48 -7.35 4.86 0.49
C ASN A 48 -7.03 5.82 -0.66
N THR A 49 -8.05 6.31 -1.35
CA THR A 49 -7.89 7.33 -2.39
C THR A 49 -7.54 8.68 -1.79
N VAL A 50 -6.45 9.26 -2.26
CA VAL A 50 -5.95 10.59 -1.90
C VAL A 50 -5.93 11.49 -3.12
N LYS A 51 -6.07 12.81 -2.87
CA LYS A 51 -6.05 13.84 -3.90
C LYS A 51 -4.76 14.65 -3.82
N TYR A 52 -4.19 14.95 -4.97
CA TYR A 52 -3.03 15.82 -5.10
C TYR A 52 -3.24 16.82 -6.25
N SER A 53 -2.94 18.09 -6.01
CA SER A 53 -3.07 19.15 -6.99
C SER A 53 -1.86 20.06 -6.94
N PRO A 54 -0.87 19.88 -7.85
CA PRO A 54 0.28 20.77 -7.89
C PRO A 54 -0.13 22.17 -8.38
N LYS A 55 -1.18 22.25 -9.19
CA LYS A 55 -1.81 23.49 -9.70
C LYS A 55 -3.33 23.35 -9.68
N ALA A 56 -4.07 24.45 -9.66
CA ALA A 56 -5.53 24.44 -9.56
C ALA A 56 -6.24 23.60 -10.64
N HIS A 57 -5.71 23.61 -11.87
CA HIS A 57 -6.25 22.87 -13.02
C HIS A 57 -5.67 21.45 -13.18
N LEU A 58 -4.67 21.05 -12.39
CA LEU A 58 -4.08 19.71 -12.46
C LEU A 58 -4.47 18.94 -11.21
N LYS A 59 -5.30 17.91 -11.37
CA LYS A 59 -5.77 17.07 -10.26
C LYS A 59 -5.36 15.63 -10.50
N TYR A 60 -4.77 15.04 -9.47
CA TYR A 60 -4.36 13.64 -9.44
C TYR A 60 -5.10 12.92 -8.33
N LEU A 61 -5.54 11.71 -8.63
CA LEU A 61 -6.01 10.72 -7.66
C LEU A 61 -5.00 9.59 -7.58
N LEU A 62 -4.71 9.15 -6.37
CA LEU A 62 -3.83 8.01 -6.11
C LEU A 62 -4.43 7.22 -4.96
N ASP A 63 -4.46 5.90 -5.03
CA ASP A 63 -4.82 5.05 -3.91
C ASP A 63 -3.53 4.66 -3.17
N VAL A 64 -3.41 5.02 -1.88
CA VAL A 64 -2.22 4.75 -1.06
C VAL A 64 -2.53 3.79 0.09
N PRO A 65 -1.57 2.96 0.55
CA PRO A 65 -1.77 2.08 1.71
C PRO A 65 -2.28 2.86 2.93
N LYS A 66 -3.17 2.27 3.73
CA LYS A 66 -3.69 2.91 4.96
C LYS A 66 -2.64 3.05 6.07
N GLY A 67 -2.93 3.92 7.05
CA GLY A 67 -2.11 4.07 8.26
C GLY A 67 -0.93 5.02 8.12
N TYR A 68 -1.06 6.04 7.28
CA TYR A 68 -0.04 7.07 7.05
C TYR A 68 -0.33 8.36 7.82
N GLU A 69 0.75 9.12 8.03
CA GLU A 69 0.72 10.56 8.31
C GLU A 69 1.01 11.34 7.02
N ILE A 70 0.34 12.47 6.82
CA ILE A 70 0.57 13.32 5.64
C ILE A 70 1.63 14.36 5.95
N LYS A 71 2.65 14.47 5.11
CA LYS A 71 3.60 15.60 5.10
C LYS A 71 3.50 16.34 3.77
N GLY A 72 3.45 17.67 3.83
CA GLY A 72 3.39 18.53 2.65
C GLY A 72 4.61 19.45 2.59
N TYR A 73 5.13 19.63 1.38
CA TYR A 73 6.23 20.57 1.10
C TYR A 73 5.84 21.41 -0.10
N GLU A 74 6.16 22.70 -0.06
CA GLU A 74 5.82 23.64 -1.13
C GLU A 74 6.91 24.71 -1.22
N VAL A 75 7.41 24.93 -2.44
CA VAL A 75 8.34 26.01 -2.77
C VAL A 75 7.92 26.60 -4.10
N THR A 76 7.52 27.86 -4.11
CA THR A 76 7.02 28.57 -5.32
C THR A 76 5.86 27.82 -6.00
N VAL A 77 6.10 27.17 -7.14
CA VAL A 77 5.12 26.40 -7.92
C VAL A 77 5.29 24.89 -7.76
N GLU A 78 6.33 24.47 -7.04
CA GLU A 78 6.62 23.07 -6.79
C GLU A 78 6.01 22.64 -5.45
N LYS A 79 5.37 21.48 -5.47
CA LYS A 79 4.69 20.87 -4.34
C LYS A 79 5.10 19.42 -4.23
N GLU A 80 5.00 18.91 -3.03
CA GLU A 80 5.11 17.50 -2.73
C GLU A 80 4.15 17.11 -1.61
N ARG A 81 3.56 15.94 -1.76
CA ARG A 81 2.82 15.28 -0.69
C ARG A 81 3.44 13.92 -0.43
N ARG A 82 3.72 13.64 0.84
CA ARG A 82 4.20 12.34 1.33
C ARG A 82 3.19 11.71 2.26
N TYR A 83 3.04 10.40 2.15
CA TYR A 83 2.22 9.55 2.99
C TYR A 83 3.17 8.62 3.75
N VAL A 84 3.50 8.99 4.98
CA VAL A 84 4.60 8.40 5.77
C VAL A 84 4.05 7.38 6.74
N TYR A 85 4.65 6.19 6.78
CA TYR A 85 4.24 5.08 7.63
C TYR A 85 5.16 4.90 8.83
N LYS A 86 4.70 4.18 9.85
CA LYS A 86 5.45 3.94 11.11
C LYS A 86 6.82 3.28 10.91
N ASP A 87 6.96 2.46 9.88
CA ASP A 87 8.23 1.78 9.54
C ASP A 87 9.17 2.65 8.70
N SER A 88 8.91 3.96 8.62
CA SER A 88 9.65 4.94 7.81
C SER A 88 9.55 4.75 6.30
N SER A 89 8.78 3.77 5.81
CA SER A 89 8.38 3.74 4.41
C SER A 89 7.46 4.92 4.11
N PHE A 90 7.40 5.35 2.85
CA PHE A 90 6.44 6.37 2.44
C PHE A 90 6.16 6.31 0.94
N VAL A 91 4.97 6.78 0.56
CA VAL A 91 4.64 7.12 -0.84
C VAL A 91 4.76 8.63 -1.01
N TYR A 92 5.27 9.09 -2.14
CA TYR A 92 5.29 10.51 -2.51
C TYR A 92 4.64 10.76 -3.87
N ILE A 93 4.09 11.95 -4.03
CA ILE A 93 3.72 12.56 -5.30
C ILE A 93 4.22 14.00 -5.32
N THR A 94 4.93 14.36 -6.38
CA THR A 94 5.63 15.65 -6.45
C THR A 94 5.75 16.17 -7.87
N ASN A 95 5.85 17.50 -8.01
CA ASN A 95 6.36 18.15 -9.21
C ASN A 95 7.73 18.83 -8.99
N PHE A 96 8.43 18.52 -7.90
CA PHE A 96 9.84 18.90 -7.73
C PHE A 96 10.69 18.25 -8.81
N ARG A 97 11.67 18.98 -9.33
CA ARG A 97 12.65 18.42 -10.26
C ARG A 97 13.48 17.31 -9.61
N LYS A 98 14.01 17.54 -8.40
CA LYS A 98 14.76 16.53 -7.62
C LYS A 98 13.77 15.75 -6.76
N THR A 99 13.56 14.47 -7.07
CA THR A 99 12.66 13.59 -6.28
C THR A 99 13.39 13.01 -5.07
N HIS A 100 12.64 12.42 -4.14
CA HIS A 100 13.24 11.75 -2.99
C HIS A 100 14.18 10.60 -3.40
N ASN A 101 13.86 9.92 -4.50
CA ASN A 101 14.68 8.83 -5.04
C ASN A 101 15.88 9.30 -5.88
N TYR A 102 16.23 10.59 -5.88
CA TYR A 102 17.34 11.09 -6.69
C TYR A 102 18.67 10.35 -6.42
N GLU A 103 19.05 10.16 -5.16
CA GLU A 103 20.32 9.48 -4.86
C GLU A 103 20.27 7.99 -5.23
N ASN A 104 19.10 7.35 -5.08
CA ASN A 104 18.85 5.98 -5.54
C ASN A 104 18.93 5.86 -7.08
N ILE A 105 18.50 6.88 -7.82
CA ILE A 105 18.58 6.91 -9.29
C ILE A 105 20.01 7.22 -9.73
N LYS A 106 20.72 8.10 -9.02
CA LYS A 106 22.11 8.44 -9.28
C LYS A 106 23.02 7.22 -9.20
N SER A 107 22.75 6.30 -8.27
CA SER A 107 23.54 5.06 -8.16
C SER A 107 23.38 4.10 -9.34
N LEU A 108 22.37 4.29 -10.20
CA LEU A 108 22.22 3.54 -11.45
C LEU A 108 23.16 4.01 -12.57
N GLY A 109 23.87 5.13 -12.36
CA GLY A 109 24.83 5.70 -13.30
C GLY A 109 24.36 7.00 -13.96
N ASP A 110 25.33 7.78 -14.42
CA ASP A 110 25.10 9.16 -14.90
C ASP A 110 24.17 9.22 -16.12
N SER A 111 24.23 8.24 -17.03
CA SER A 111 23.37 8.21 -18.22
C SER A 111 21.88 8.06 -17.84
N VAL A 112 21.57 7.23 -16.84
CA VAL A 112 20.19 7.04 -16.34
C VAL A 112 19.73 8.29 -15.61
N LEU A 113 20.60 8.89 -14.78
CA LEU A 113 20.31 10.12 -14.05
C LEU A 113 20.01 11.29 -15.01
N GLN A 114 20.87 11.48 -16.01
CA GLN A 114 20.72 12.54 -17.01
C GLN A 114 19.42 12.37 -17.78
N LEU A 115 19.13 11.15 -18.27
CA LEU A 115 17.88 10.86 -18.98
C LEU A 115 16.66 11.16 -18.09
N ARG A 116 16.65 10.69 -16.85
CA ARG A 116 15.52 10.85 -15.91
C ARG A 116 15.21 12.31 -15.55
N PHE A 117 16.24 13.16 -15.46
CA PHE A 117 16.12 14.55 -14.99
C PHE A 117 16.42 15.59 -16.09
N GLN A 118 16.37 15.17 -17.35
CA GLN A 118 16.55 16.05 -18.50
C GLN A 118 15.44 17.10 -18.60
N ASN A 119 15.73 18.20 -19.30
CA ASN A 119 14.72 19.16 -19.70
C ASN A 119 14.01 18.66 -20.96
N GLU A 120 12.86 18.00 -20.79
CA GLU A 120 12.10 17.38 -21.88
C GLU A 120 11.71 18.38 -22.99
N GLU A 121 11.34 19.61 -22.61
CA GLU A 121 10.93 20.66 -23.54
C GLU A 121 12.12 21.09 -24.42
N LEU A 122 13.25 21.41 -23.78
CA LEU A 122 14.48 21.76 -24.49
C LEU A 122 14.98 20.60 -25.36
N THR A 123 14.86 19.36 -24.87
CA THR A 123 15.28 18.16 -25.62
C THR A 123 14.47 17.99 -26.90
N LYS A 124 13.15 18.25 -26.84
CA LYS A 124 12.28 18.23 -28.03
C LYS A 124 12.68 19.33 -29.01
N GLN A 125 12.85 20.57 -28.53
CA GLN A 125 13.25 21.71 -29.37
C GLN A 125 14.60 21.49 -30.07
N VAL A 126 15.59 20.94 -29.36
CA VAL A 126 16.91 20.63 -29.95
C VAL A 126 16.77 19.56 -31.04
N ASN A 127 16.01 18.48 -30.80
CA ASN A 127 15.81 17.44 -31.80
C ASN A 127 15.05 17.95 -33.04
N GLU A 128 14.12 18.89 -32.87
CA GLU A 128 13.42 19.57 -33.97
C GLU A 128 14.38 20.45 -34.79
N LEU A 129 15.21 21.27 -34.13
CA LEU A 129 16.19 22.13 -34.79
C LEU A 129 17.27 21.37 -35.58
N LEU A 130 17.65 20.19 -35.10
CA LEU A 130 18.68 19.36 -35.74
C LEU A 130 18.12 18.44 -36.84
N GLU A 131 16.80 18.46 -37.07
CA GLU A 131 16.07 17.56 -37.98
C GLU A 131 16.41 16.06 -37.79
N LYS A 132 16.92 15.70 -36.60
CA LYS A 132 17.41 14.37 -36.26
C LYS A 132 17.29 14.15 -34.77
N LYS A 133 16.79 12.97 -34.38
CA LYS A 133 16.78 12.51 -32.98
C LYS A 133 18.20 12.16 -32.53
N GLN A 134 18.98 13.16 -32.13
CA GLN A 134 20.31 12.96 -31.54
C GLN A 134 20.24 12.75 -30.03
N VAL A 135 19.28 13.38 -29.36
CA VAL A 135 19.11 13.27 -27.90
C VAL A 135 17.91 12.38 -27.59
N ALA A 136 18.10 11.40 -26.70
CA ALA A 136 17.05 10.49 -26.29
C ALA A 136 15.91 11.24 -25.57
N VAL A 137 14.69 11.17 -26.10
CA VAL A 137 13.51 11.76 -25.48
C VAL A 137 12.98 10.81 -24.42
N LEU A 138 12.60 11.35 -23.26
CA LEU A 138 11.99 10.57 -22.18
C LEU A 138 10.61 10.09 -22.66
N PRO A 139 10.23 8.81 -22.45
CA PRO A 139 8.87 8.37 -22.72
C PRO A 139 7.86 9.04 -21.77
N ASP A 140 6.57 9.00 -22.14
CA ASP A 140 5.49 9.62 -21.35
C ASP A 140 5.40 9.10 -19.91
N THR A 141 5.70 7.81 -19.74
CA THR A 141 5.89 7.15 -18.45
C THR A 141 7.28 6.54 -18.40
N PHE A 142 8.07 6.92 -17.40
CA PHE A 142 9.40 6.37 -17.18
C PHE A 142 9.53 5.85 -15.75
N GLU A 143 9.76 4.54 -15.60
CA GLU A 143 9.81 3.86 -14.33
C GLU A 143 11.24 3.39 -14.02
N LEU A 144 11.68 3.67 -12.79
CA LEU A 144 12.91 3.14 -12.21
C LEU A 144 12.59 2.51 -10.85
N SER A 145 13.26 1.42 -10.52
CA SER A 145 13.10 0.78 -9.22
C SER A 145 14.35 0.02 -8.85
N GLY A 146 14.49 -0.26 -7.58
CA GLY A 146 15.62 -1.04 -7.08
C GLY A 146 15.51 -1.29 -5.59
N VAL A 147 16.66 -1.65 -5.02
CA VAL A 147 16.85 -1.85 -3.60
C VAL A 147 17.92 -0.87 -3.15
N ASN A 148 17.69 -0.15 -2.05
CA ASN A 148 18.63 0.81 -1.50
C ASN A 148 19.69 0.10 -0.63
N SER A 149 20.65 0.84 -0.10
CA SER A 149 21.73 0.29 0.73
C SER A 149 21.27 -0.38 2.02
N LYS A 150 20.02 -0.16 2.46
CA LYS A 150 19.40 -0.79 3.63
C LYS A 150 18.61 -2.05 3.28
N LEU A 151 18.75 -2.58 2.06
CA LEU A 151 17.97 -3.70 1.55
C LEU A 151 16.45 -3.45 1.49
N LEU A 152 16.04 -2.18 1.42
CA LEU A 152 14.65 -1.76 1.27
C LEU A 152 14.36 -1.35 -0.16
N PHE A 153 13.14 -1.59 -0.62
CA PHE A 153 12.70 -1.30 -1.98
C PHE A 153 12.36 0.17 -2.17
N TRP A 154 12.69 0.66 -3.36
CA TRP A 154 12.30 1.98 -3.83
C TRP A 154 11.80 1.89 -5.27
N LYS A 155 10.91 2.81 -5.63
CA LYS A 155 10.39 2.95 -6.99
C LYS A 155 10.09 4.42 -7.27
N ASP A 156 10.47 4.88 -8.46
CA ASP A 156 10.17 6.21 -8.99
C ASP A 156 9.52 6.06 -10.36
N VAL A 157 8.40 6.76 -10.56
CA VAL A 157 7.61 6.75 -11.79
C VAL A 157 7.36 8.19 -12.19
N LYS A 158 7.98 8.61 -13.30
CA LYS A 158 7.80 9.91 -13.93
C LYS A 158 6.66 9.83 -14.94
N ILE A 159 5.62 10.65 -14.78
CA ILE A 159 4.50 10.75 -15.72
C ILE A 159 4.29 12.23 -16.04
N GLY A 160 4.70 12.62 -17.25
CA GLY A 160 4.74 14.02 -17.66
C GLY A 160 5.43 14.91 -16.61
N ARG A 161 4.73 15.93 -16.08
CA ARG A 161 5.32 16.90 -15.14
C ARG A 161 5.37 16.45 -13.68
N VAL A 162 4.80 15.29 -13.33
CA VAL A 162 4.80 14.79 -11.95
C VAL A 162 5.64 13.51 -11.81
N SER A 163 6.16 13.29 -10.62
CA SER A 163 6.78 12.03 -10.22
C SER A 163 6.01 11.45 -9.04
N ILE A 164 5.74 10.16 -9.08
CA ILE A 164 5.24 9.40 -7.94
C ILE A 164 6.25 8.32 -7.59
N GLY A 165 6.25 7.88 -6.34
CA GLY A 165 7.16 6.83 -5.95
C GLY A 165 7.02 6.43 -4.50
N TYR A 166 7.85 5.48 -4.11
CA TYR A 166 8.05 5.11 -2.73
C TYR A 166 9.53 4.89 -2.45
N ASP A 167 9.89 4.95 -1.18
CA ASP A 167 11.22 4.60 -0.68
C ASP A 167 11.11 3.92 0.69
N ASN A 168 12.15 3.20 1.09
CA ASN A 168 12.27 2.45 2.34
C ASN A 168 11.15 1.42 2.56
N VAL A 169 10.65 0.78 1.49
CA VAL A 169 9.58 -0.22 1.59
C VAL A 169 10.16 -1.61 1.86
N PRO A 170 9.76 -2.33 2.92
CA PRO A 170 10.22 -3.69 3.16
C PRO A 170 9.59 -4.68 2.16
N LYS A 171 10.24 -5.83 1.96
CA LYS A 171 9.88 -6.81 0.92
C LYS A 171 8.41 -7.24 0.99
N GLU A 172 7.91 -7.42 2.21
CA GLU A 172 6.56 -7.92 2.51
C GLU A 172 5.47 -6.92 2.11
N LYS A 173 5.81 -5.63 2.02
CA LYS A 173 4.88 -4.56 1.63
C LYS A 173 5.03 -4.12 0.17
N LYS A 174 6.08 -4.56 -0.51
CA LYS A 174 6.42 -4.11 -1.87
C LYS A 174 5.23 -4.24 -2.83
N GLU A 175 4.54 -5.37 -2.83
CA GLU A 175 3.42 -5.61 -3.74
C GLU A 175 2.27 -4.62 -3.52
N LEU A 176 1.96 -4.28 -2.27
CA LEU A 176 0.91 -3.32 -1.93
C LEU A 176 1.28 -1.91 -2.42
N PHE A 177 2.53 -1.52 -2.28
CA PHE A 177 3.04 -0.22 -2.77
C PHE A 177 3.12 -0.18 -4.31
N ASP A 178 3.51 -1.27 -4.96
CA ASP A 178 3.47 -1.37 -6.42
C ASP A 178 2.04 -1.26 -6.96
N LYS A 179 1.05 -1.88 -6.29
CA LYS A 179 -0.37 -1.71 -6.62
C LYS A 179 -0.81 -0.26 -6.46
N SER A 180 -0.38 0.42 -5.40
CA SER A 180 -0.67 1.83 -5.15
C SER A 180 -0.25 2.72 -6.32
N LEU A 181 1.00 2.63 -6.79
CA LEU A 181 1.48 3.51 -7.87
C LEU A 181 0.72 3.33 -9.19
N LYS A 182 0.22 2.12 -9.47
CA LYS A 182 -0.59 1.82 -10.67
C LYS A 182 -1.98 2.47 -10.66
N THR A 183 -2.44 2.98 -9.52
CA THR A 183 -3.76 3.60 -9.40
C THR A 183 -3.79 5.08 -9.76
N LEU A 184 -2.65 5.68 -10.10
CA LEU A 184 -2.58 7.10 -10.43
C LEU A 184 -3.52 7.43 -11.61
N LYS A 185 -4.39 8.42 -11.41
CA LYS A 185 -5.27 8.95 -12.43
C LYS A 185 -5.21 10.46 -12.44
N MET A 186 -5.04 11.04 -13.63
CA MET A 186 -5.26 12.47 -13.86
C MET A 186 -6.75 12.72 -14.05
N LYS A 187 -7.28 13.78 -13.42
CA LYS A 187 -8.67 14.21 -13.49
C LYS A 187 -8.79 15.56 -14.18
#